data_AF-A0A7V0T555-F1
#
_entry.id   AF-A0A7V0T555-F1
#
_cell.length_a   1.000
_cell.length_b   1.000
_cell.length_c   1.000
_cell.angle_alpha   90.00
_cell.angle_beta   90.00
_cell.angle_gamma   90.00
#
_symmetry.space_group_name_H-M   'P 1'
#
loop_
_entity.id
_entity.type
_entity.pdbx_description
1 polymer ?
#
loop_
_entity_poly.entity_id
_entity_poly.type
_entity_poly.pdbx_seq_one_letter_code
_entity_poly.pdbx_strand_id
1 'polypeptide(L)'
;MAVKPSQWGADRLFARLDMPDSEYFPAITRQQAESLKTKYFTVRNAQNLYLAATKQVLAGEGVSAILYAGYCAFAGEMDRARRKLGAGQGLALEAATLVAKWVARGLSQSVLEKVRLQVFDVSAPVGP
;
A
#
# COMPACT_ATOMS: atom_id res chain seq x y z
N MET A 1 -18.81 -20.37 -27.08
CA MET A 1 -19.70 -19.56 -26.22
C MET A 1 -18.84 -18.77 -25.26
N ALA A 2 -18.65 -17.47 -25.50
CA ALA A 2 -17.85 -16.60 -24.64
C ALA A 2 -18.79 -15.86 -23.68
N VAL A 3 -18.61 -16.08 -22.38
CA VAL A 3 -19.34 -15.34 -21.33
C VAL A 3 -18.80 -13.91 -21.30
N LYS A 4 -19.65 -12.92 -21.59
CA LYS A 4 -19.29 -11.51 -21.47
C LYS A 4 -18.94 -11.18 -20.01
N PRO A 5 -17.82 -10.49 -19.73
CA PRO A 5 -17.51 -10.04 -18.38
C PRO A 5 -18.63 -9.13 -17.88
N SER A 6 -19.19 -9.45 -16.71
CA SER A 6 -20.32 -8.79 -16.10
C SER A 6 -20.11 -7.27 -15.99
N GLN A 7 -21.01 -6.50 -16.61
CA GLN A 7 -21.14 -5.03 -16.51
C GLN A 7 -21.48 -4.52 -15.08
N TRP A 8 -21.42 -5.39 -14.07
CA TRP A 8 -21.96 -5.22 -12.73
C TRP A 8 -21.20 -4.24 -11.80
N GLY A 9 -20.09 -3.64 -12.27
CA GLY A 9 -19.26 -2.74 -11.47
C GLY A 9 -19.48 -1.24 -11.69
N ALA A 10 -19.88 -0.83 -12.90
CA ALA A 10 -20.01 0.59 -13.22
C ALA A 10 -21.36 1.14 -12.74
N ASP A 11 -22.46 0.42 -13.01
CA ASP A 11 -23.81 0.91 -12.79
C ASP A 11 -24.13 1.17 -11.31
N ARG A 12 -23.54 0.40 -10.39
CA ARG A 12 -23.75 0.58 -8.94
C ARG A 12 -22.99 1.78 -8.35
N LEU A 13 -21.93 2.24 -9.01
CA LEU A 13 -21.16 3.40 -8.59
C LEU A 13 -21.88 4.70 -8.97
N PHE A 14 -22.65 4.67 -10.07
CA PHE A 14 -23.48 5.78 -10.52
C PHE A 14 -24.89 5.79 -9.89
N ALA A 15 -25.46 4.64 -9.52
CA ALA A 15 -26.82 4.55 -8.98
C ALA A 15 -26.99 4.92 -7.48
N ARG A 16 -25.90 5.10 -6.72
CA ARG A 16 -25.96 5.40 -5.27
C ARG A 16 -25.88 6.89 -4.94
N LEU A 17 -25.72 7.72 -5.96
CA LEU A 17 -25.69 9.17 -5.86
C LEU A 17 -26.84 9.65 -6.74
N ASP A 18 -27.98 10.02 -6.14
CA ASP A 18 -29.11 10.65 -6.83
C ASP A 18 -28.68 12.02 -7.39
N MET A 19 -27.83 12.01 -8.42
CA MET A 19 -27.35 13.22 -9.08
C MET A 19 -28.11 13.40 -10.38
N PRO A 20 -28.82 14.54 -10.56
CA PRO A 20 -29.42 14.87 -11.83
C PRO A 20 -28.31 15.04 -12.87
N ASP A 21 -28.45 14.32 -13.97
CA ASP A 21 -27.65 14.46 -15.17
C ASP A 21 -27.75 15.93 -15.63
N SER A 22 -26.72 16.76 -15.42
CA SER A 22 -26.13 17.54 -16.53
C SER A 22 -25.17 18.69 -16.18
N GLU A 23 -25.01 19.19 -14.96
CA GLU A 23 -24.37 20.53 -14.84
C GLU A 23 -23.02 20.66 -14.12
N TYR A 24 -22.49 19.67 -13.39
CA TYR A 24 -21.33 19.96 -12.52
C TYR A 24 -20.25 18.88 -12.39
N PHE A 25 -19.87 18.19 -13.46
CA PHE A 25 -18.54 17.56 -13.53
C PHE A 25 -18.12 17.49 -15.00
N PRO A 26 -16.88 17.84 -15.40
CA PRO A 26 -16.42 17.47 -16.73
C PRO A 26 -16.51 15.95 -16.79
N ALA A 27 -17.42 15.45 -17.64
CA ALA A 27 -17.64 14.03 -17.85
C ALA A 27 -16.29 13.42 -18.22
N ILE A 28 -15.63 12.80 -17.24
CA ILE A 28 -14.36 12.12 -17.44
C ILE A 28 -14.62 11.14 -18.59
N THR A 29 -13.91 11.31 -19.70
CA THR A 29 -14.18 10.51 -20.89
C THR A 29 -13.99 9.04 -20.54
N ARG A 30 -14.67 8.12 -21.24
CA ARG A 30 -14.48 6.67 -21.01
C ARG A 30 -12.99 6.28 -21.00
N GLN A 31 -12.19 6.91 -21.85
CA GLN A 31 -10.74 6.72 -21.91
C GLN A 31 -10.02 7.20 -20.64
N GLN A 32 -10.41 8.35 -20.08
CA GLN A 32 -9.87 8.85 -18.82
C GLN A 32 -10.31 7.95 -17.64
N ALA A 33 -11.55 7.49 -17.60
CA ALA A 33 -12.04 6.57 -16.57
C ALA A 33 -11.28 5.23 -16.60
N GLU A 34 -11.04 4.66 -17.79
CA GLU A 34 -10.20 3.45 -17.93
C GLU A 34 -8.75 3.71 -17.51
N SER A 35 -8.16 4.85 -17.89
CA SER A 35 -6.80 5.19 -17.47
C SER A 35 -6.66 5.29 -15.94
N LEU A 36 -7.69 5.82 -15.27
CA LEU A 36 -7.76 5.89 -13.81
C LEU A 36 -7.90 4.49 -13.22
N LYS A 37 -8.80 3.64 -13.73
CA LYS A 37 -8.97 2.25 -13.27
C LYS A 37 -7.65 1.47 -13.36
N THR A 38 -6.96 1.54 -14.49
CA THR A 38 -5.65 0.90 -14.67
C THR A 38 -4.64 1.42 -13.67
N LYS A 39 -4.55 2.74 -13.49
CA LYS A 39 -3.63 3.35 -12.52
C LYS A 39 -3.94 2.92 -11.08
N TYR A 40 -5.21 2.90 -10.68
CA TYR A 40 -5.63 2.45 -9.35
C TYR A 40 -5.37 0.97 -9.13
N PHE A 41 -5.65 0.13 -10.12
CA PHE A 41 -5.42 -1.32 -10.06
C PHE A 41 -3.93 -1.63 -9.89
N THR A 42 -3.06 -0.99 -10.68
CA THR A 42 -1.60 -1.19 -10.59
C THR A 42 -1.04 -0.76 -9.24
N VAL A 43 -1.42 0.43 -8.75
CA VAL A 43 -0.95 0.94 -7.45
C VAL A 43 -1.43 0.05 -6.30
N ARG A 44 -2.69 -0.38 -6.33
CA ARG A 44 -3.27 -1.22 -5.28
C ARG A 44 -2.68 -2.64 -5.29
N ASN A 45 -2.38 -3.20 -6.45
CA ASN A 45 -1.73 -4.50 -6.56
C ASN A 45 -0.30 -4.49 -6.03
N ALA A 46 0.47 -3.44 -6.32
CA ALA A 46 1.82 -3.29 -5.76
C ALA A 46 1.79 -3.23 -4.22
N GLN A 47 0.84 -2.50 -3.64
CA GLN A 47 0.66 -2.47 -2.19
C GLN A 47 0.23 -3.82 -1.60
N ASN A 48 -0.65 -4.56 -2.30
CA ASN A 48 -1.10 -5.88 -1.87
C ASN A 48 0.07 -6.88 -1.79
N LEU A 49 1.08 -6.77 -2.67
CA LEU A 49 2.27 -7.62 -2.63
C LEU A 49 3.09 -7.40 -1.35
N TYR A 50 3.36 -6.13 -1.00
CA TYR A 50 4.12 -5.80 0.22
C TYR A 50 3.35 -6.18 1.50
N LEU A 51 2.03 -6.01 1.51
CA LEU A 51 1.20 -6.40 2.63
C LEU A 51 1.16 -7.92 2.82
N ALA A 52 1.09 -8.69 1.73
CA ALA A 52 1.16 -10.15 1.79
C ALA A 52 2.51 -10.64 2.31
N ALA A 53 3.62 -10.09 1.78
CA ALA A 53 4.97 -10.42 2.25
C ALA A 53 5.17 -10.03 3.73
N THR A 54 4.68 -8.87 4.15
CA THR A 54 4.73 -8.44 5.56
C THR A 54 4.01 -9.45 6.45
N LYS A 55 2.80 -9.89 6.09
CA LYS A 55 2.07 -10.90 6.87
C LYS A 55 2.80 -12.23 6.97
N GLN A 56 3.54 -12.64 5.93
CA GLN A 56 4.38 -13.85 5.99
C GLN A 56 5.50 -13.70 7.03
N VAL A 57 6.19 -12.56 7.05
CA VAL A 57 7.20 -12.26 8.08
C VAL A 57 6.57 -12.30 9.47
N LEU A 58 5.42 -11.64 9.66
CA LEU A 58 4.74 -11.59 10.97
C LEU A 58 4.28 -12.97 11.45
N ALA A 59 3.83 -13.83 10.54
CA ALA A 59 3.48 -15.21 10.85
C ALA A 59 4.70 -16.01 11.29
N GLY A 60 5.83 -15.86 10.60
CA GLY A 60 7.10 -16.50 10.96
C GLY A 60 7.64 -16.06 12.33
N GLU A 61 7.41 -14.80 12.70
CA GLU A 61 7.81 -14.24 14.00
C GLU A 61 6.82 -14.53 15.14
N GLY A 62 5.70 -15.22 14.86
CA GLY A 62 4.69 -15.53 15.88
C GLY A 62 3.95 -14.30 16.42
N VAL A 63 3.88 -13.22 15.64
CA VAL A 63 3.20 -11.98 16.05
C VAL A 63 1.68 -12.22 16.12
N SER A 64 1.04 -11.69 17.16
CA SER A 64 -0.43 -11.74 17.26
C SER A 64 -1.11 -10.98 16.11
N ALA A 65 -2.15 -11.60 15.53
CA ALA A 65 -2.93 -11.03 14.43
C ALA A 65 -3.54 -9.65 14.78
N ILE A 66 -3.78 -9.36 16.06
CA ILE A 66 -4.28 -8.04 16.52
C ILE A 66 -3.29 -6.93 16.17
N LEU A 67 -1.97 -7.23 16.20
CA LEU A 67 -0.92 -6.25 15.92
C LEU A 67 -0.63 -6.11 14.41
N TYR A 68 -1.19 -6.99 13.55
CA TYR A 68 -0.87 -6.99 12.13
C TYR A 68 -1.22 -5.67 11.45
N ALA A 69 -2.30 -5.01 11.89
CA ALA A 69 -2.69 -3.72 11.35
C ALA A 69 -1.57 -2.66 11.53
N GLY A 70 -0.89 -2.65 12.68
CA GLY A 70 0.23 -1.74 12.95
C GLY A 70 1.43 -2.00 12.03
N TYR A 71 1.84 -3.25 11.91
CA TYR A 71 2.95 -3.63 11.03
C TYR A 71 2.62 -3.43 9.54
N CYS A 72 1.36 -3.66 9.13
CA CYS A 72 0.90 -3.38 7.77
C CYS A 72 0.88 -1.88 7.47
N ALA A 73 0.55 -1.04 8.45
CA ALA A 73 0.63 0.41 8.31
C ALA A 73 2.08 0.88 8.14
N PHE A 74 3.02 0.32 8.92
CA PHE A 74 4.46 0.55 8.73
C PHE A 74 4.90 0.17 7.30
N ALA A 75 4.52 -1.02 6.80
CA ALA A 75 4.85 -1.43 5.44
C ALA A 75 4.26 -0.48 4.37
N GLY A 76 3.06 0.06 4.61
CA GLY A 76 2.46 1.08 3.74
C GLY A 76 3.24 2.40 3.73
N GLU A 77 3.81 2.82 4.86
CA GLU A 77 4.68 4.00 4.93
C GLU A 77 6.03 3.75 4.24
N MET A 78 6.62 2.56 4.41
CA MET A 78 7.84 2.15 3.70
C MET A 78 7.67 2.14 2.18
N ASP A 79 6.56 1.61 1.66
CA ASP A 79 6.26 1.65 0.22
C ASP A 79 6.13 3.09 -0.30
N ARG A 80 5.48 3.98 0.44
CA ARG A 80 5.39 5.40 0.08
C ARG A 80 6.76 6.07 0.10
N ALA A 81 7.57 5.81 1.12
CA ALA A 81 8.93 6.34 1.23
C ALA A 81 9.81 5.88 0.06
N ARG A 82 9.78 4.59 -0.27
CA ARG A 82 10.50 4.01 -1.41
C ARG A 82 10.07 4.63 -2.74
N ARG A 83 8.77 4.82 -2.96
CA ARG A 83 8.26 5.48 -4.18
C ARG A 83 8.66 6.95 -4.28
N LYS A 84 8.83 7.64 -3.16
CA LYS A 84 9.23 9.06 -3.11
C LYS A 84 10.74 9.25 -3.25
N LEU A 85 11.54 8.45 -2.56
CA LEU A 85 12.98 8.65 -2.40
C LEU A 85 13.82 7.77 -3.33
N GLY A 86 13.24 6.72 -3.92
CA GLY A 86 13.99 5.70 -4.64
C GLY A 86 14.77 4.78 -3.69
N ALA A 87 15.72 4.03 -4.25
CA ALA A 87 16.63 3.20 -3.48
C ALA A 87 17.85 4.00 -2.99
N GLY A 88 18.47 3.57 -1.88
CA GLY A 88 19.71 4.13 -1.37
C GLY A 88 19.61 4.73 0.04
N GLN A 89 20.59 5.57 0.38
CA GLN A 89 20.81 6.01 1.77
C GLN A 89 19.69 6.88 2.34
N GLY A 90 19.04 7.69 1.50
CA GLY A 90 17.85 8.45 1.91
C GLY A 90 16.71 7.55 2.38
N LEU A 91 16.48 6.44 1.69
CA LEU A 91 15.47 5.45 2.10
C LEU A 91 15.88 4.74 3.40
N ALA A 92 17.16 4.44 3.59
CA ALA A 92 17.65 3.79 4.81
C ALA A 92 17.46 4.68 6.05
N LEU A 93 17.72 6.00 5.93
CA LEU A 93 17.50 6.98 7.00
C LEU A 93 16.02 7.16 7.31
N GLU A 94 15.18 7.27 6.29
CA GLU A 94 13.73 7.33 6.46
C GLU A 94 13.21 6.07 7.14
N ALA A 95 13.70 4.89 6.72
CA ALA A 95 13.32 3.61 7.32
C ALA A 95 13.71 3.53 8.80
N ALA A 96 14.87 4.05 9.21
CA ALA A 96 15.24 4.13 10.62
C ALA A 96 14.30 5.05 11.42
N THR A 97 13.92 6.18 10.84
CA THR A 97 12.93 7.11 11.43
C THR A 97 11.57 6.44 11.59
N LEU A 98 11.12 5.68 10.58
CA LEU A 98 9.89 4.91 10.64
C LEU A 98 9.95 3.80 11.70
N VAL A 99 11.06 3.07 11.79
CA VAL A 99 11.25 2.07 12.85
C VAL A 99 11.11 2.73 14.23
N ALA A 100 11.84 3.82 14.50
CA ALA A 100 11.74 4.53 15.78
C ALA A 100 10.30 5.01 16.07
N LYS A 101 9.61 5.56 15.06
CA LYS A 101 8.22 6.00 15.14
C LYS A 101 7.27 4.87 15.57
N TRP A 102 7.43 3.68 15.03
CA TRP A 102 6.53 2.55 15.29
C TRP A 102 6.92 1.77 16.55
N VAL A 103 8.19 1.76 16.94
CA VAL A 103 8.64 1.32 18.27
C VAL A 103 8.02 2.17 19.37
N ALA A 104 7.98 3.49 19.20
CA ALA A 104 7.30 4.39 20.14
C ALA A 104 5.79 4.14 20.25
N ARG A 105 5.18 3.42 19.31
CA ARG A 105 3.77 2.98 19.34
C ARG A 105 3.58 1.57 19.91
N GLY A 106 4.64 0.98 20.47
CA GLY A 106 4.60 -0.34 21.12
C GLY A 106 4.82 -1.53 20.19
N LEU A 107 5.30 -1.32 18.96
CA LEU A 107 5.69 -2.43 18.08
C LEU A 107 7.12 -2.88 18.37
N SER A 108 7.41 -4.16 18.12
CA SER A 108 8.74 -4.71 18.33
C SER A 108 9.73 -4.22 17.27
N GLN A 109 10.85 -3.66 17.72
CA GLN A 109 11.91 -3.19 16.83
C GLN A 109 12.45 -4.31 15.94
N SER A 110 12.72 -5.49 16.51
CA SER A 110 13.29 -6.62 15.76
C SER A 110 12.38 -7.09 14.63
N VAL A 111 11.06 -7.06 14.82
CA VAL A 111 10.08 -7.42 13.79
C VAL A 111 10.02 -6.33 12.71
N LEU A 112 10.03 -5.05 13.09
CA LEU A 112 10.04 -3.94 12.13
C LEU A 112 11.30 -3.96 11.25
N GLU A 113 12.46 -4.24 11.83
CA GLU A 113 13.72 -4.37 11.11
C GLU A 113 13.74 -5.58 10.17
N LYS A 114 13.15 -6.71 10.58
CA LYS A 114 12.94 -7.88 9.70
C LYS A 114 12.03 -7.54 8.52
N VAL A 115 10.93 -6.82 8.75
CA VAL A 115 10.06 -6.36 7.66
C VAL A 115 10.83 -5.41 6.73
N ARG A 116 11.57 -4.45 7.27
CA ARG A 116 12.41 -3.53 6.49
C ARG A 116 13.39 -4.28 5.58
N LEU A 117 14.09 -5.27 6.12
CA LEU A 117 15.09 -6.03 5.38
C LEU A 117 14.44 -7.01 4.39
N GLN A 118 13.55 -7.89 4.86
CA GLN A 118 13.03 -9.01 4.06
C GLN A 118 11.99 -8.60 3.02
N VAL A 119 11.20 -7.55 3.29
CA VAL A 119 10.12 -7.12 2.37
C VAL A 119 10.61 -6.01 1.44
N PHE A 120 11.46 -5.10 1.93
CA PHE A 120 11.87 -3.91 1.17
C PHE A 120 13.33 -3.94 0.71
N ASP A 121 14.13 -4.90 1.16
CA ASP A 121 15.57 -5.00 0.88
C ASP A 121 16.34 -3.73 1.29
N VAL A 122 15.97 -3.18 2.46
CA VAL A 122 16.59 -1.97 3.00
C VAL A 122 17.42 -2.32 4.23
N SER A 123 18.74 -2.28 4.05
CA SER A 123 19.71 -2.40 5.14
C SER A 123 19.57 -1.23 6.12
N ALA A 124 20.02 -1.45 7.36
CA ALA A 124 20.14 -0.36 8.32
C ALA A 124 21.02 0.76 7.73
N PRO A 125 20.71 2.04 7.98
CA PRO A 125 21.59 3.10 7.56
C PRO A 125 22.96 2.91 8.20
N VAL A 126 24.00 3.01 7.39
CA VAL A 126 25.38 3.09 7.89
C VAL A 126 25.48 4.46 8.56
N GLY A 127 25.64 4.46 9.89
CA GLY A 127 25.89 5.70 10.64
C GLY A 127 27.21 6.36 10.22
N PRO A 128 27.45 7.62 10.62
CA PRO A 128 28.73 8.27 10.42
C PRO A 128 29.90 7.50 11.06
#